data_AF-A0A818N1X4-F1
#
_entry.id   AF-A0A818N1X4-F1
#
_cell.length_a   1.000
_cell.length_b   1.000
_cell.length_c   1.000
_cell.angle_alpha   90.00
_cell.angle_beta   90.00
_cell.angle_gamma   90.00
#
_symmetry.space_group_name_H-M   'P 1'
#
loop_
_entity.id
_entity.type
_entity.pdbx_description
1 polymer ?
#
loop_
_entity_poly.entity_id
_entity_poly.type
_entity_poly.pdbx_seq_one_letter_code
_entity_poly.pdbx_strand_id
1 'polypeptide(L)'
;MSLCIASANFDYSSLVRDNIQDSKFRAKLNRALNEVTIEYGGIKYQLERAEHIRKEGQKKDVPGILHRLWPTLAQPKTLLISEIEPGNRYELVCTTEAGLVRYRLGDVIDCTRFASRADDLVSLPSEPVDIPRIPLVSIAYRVGSLLDIFAEKTSEQHVMNALKQTIQEWREQGISVDICDFTTYPKLDTLPPQYVIFLELIDEQGCKIDDQLLRVLQKMADSEVDRQLCKANERYGYNRNVKKLSLLTCILVRSGTFSTFLRKELLTGRVNLIQIKPYRLLKNEHNIQFFYDNKIDISSC
;
A
#
# COMPACT_ATOMS: atom_id res chain seq x y z
N MET A 1 30.07 5.53 -0.48
CA MET A 1 30.11 5.45 -1.96
C MET A 1 28.78 6.00 -2.45
N SER A 2 28.81 7.12 -3.17
CA SER A 2 27.64 7.91 -3.57
C SER A 2 26.62 7.08 -4.35
N LEU A 3 25.42 6.95 -3.78
CA LEU A 3 24.23 6.40 -4.42
C LEU A 3 23.77 7.37 -5.53
N CYS A 4 24.51 7.41 -6.65
CA CYS A 4 23.91 7.80 -7.91
C CYS A 4 22.80 6.78 -8.21
N ILE A 5 21.70 7.23 -8.81
CA ILE A 5 20.55 6.42 -9.24
C ILE A 5 19.44 6.28 -8.17
N ALA A 6 18.97 7.42 -7.66
CA ALA A 6 17.59 7.56 -7.14
C ALA A 6 16.66 8.34 -8.12
N SER A 7 17.18 8.77 -9.26
CA SER A 7 16.41 9.48 -10.28
C SER A 7 16.92 9.09 -11.65
N ALA A 8 16.16 8.30 -12.39
CA ALA A 8 16.38 8.23 -13.83
C ALA A 8 16.11 9.65 -14.37
N ASN A 9 17.12 10.25 -15.01
CA ASN A 9 17.07 11.63 -15.50
C ASN A 9 17.52 11.67 -16.96
N PHE A 10 16.66 12.17 -17.83
CA PHE A 10 16.91 12.32 -19.27
C PHE A 10 17.99 13.35 -19.59
N ASP A 11 18.38 14.21 -18.65
CA ASP A 11 19.48 15.16 -18.82
C ASP A 11 20.84 14.46 -19.01
N TYR A 12 20.95 13.20 -18.57
CA TYR A 12 22.12 12.35 -18.80
C TYR A 12 22.11 11.65 -20.16
N SER A 13 21.01 11.72 -20.91
CA SER A 13 20.93 11.21 -22.28
C SER A 13 21.33 12.32 -23.25
N SER A 14 22.51 12.18 -23.88
CA SER A 14 22.94 13.09 -24.94
C SER A 14 21.89 13.16 -26.05
N LEU A 15 21.24 12.05 -26.38
CA LEU A 15 20.23 12.01 -27.42
C LEU A 15 18.98 12.83 -27.06
N VAL A 16 18.53 12.80 -25.81
CA VAL A 16 17.39 13.64 -25.37
C VAL A 16 17.79 15.11 -25.29
N ARG A 17 18.97 15.41 -24.75
CA ARG A 17 19.49 16.78 -24.66
C ARG A 17 19.66 17.42 -26.03
N ASP A 18 20.12 16.66 -27.02
CA ASP A 18 20.45 17.18 -28.35
C ASP A 18 19.19 17.31 -29.23
N ASN A 19 18.14 16.51 -29.00
CA ASN A 19 16.92 16.50 -29.83
C ASN A 19 15.68 17.17 -29.19
N ILE A 20 15.62 17.30 -27.87
CA ILE A 20 14.52 17.96 -27.17
C ILE A 20 15.02 19.26 -26.54
N GLN A 21 14.86 20.37 -27.26
CA GLN A 21 15.34 21.68 -26.81
C GLN A 21 14.40 22.36 -25.79
N ASP A 22 13.12 21.97 -25.74
CA ASP A 22 12.15 22.49 -24.77
C ASP A 22 12.49 22.03 -23.35
N SER A 23 12.95 22.97 -22.52
CA SER A 23 13.30 22.73 -21.12
C SER A 23 12.09 22.40 -20.24
N LYS A 24 10.90 22.96 -20.53
CA LYS A 24 9.66 22.64 -19.79
C LYS A 24 9.18 21.23 -20.12
N PHE A 25 9.27 20.82 -21.37
CA PHE A 25 8.91 19.46 -21.77
C PHE A 25 9.87 18.42 -21.18
N ARG A 26 11.19 18.69 -21.18
CA ARG A 26 12.19 17.85 -20.49
C ARG A 26 11.92 17.74 -18.99
N ALA A 27 11.58 18.84 -18.32
CA ALA A 27 11.22 18.83 -16.91
C ALA A 27 9.97 17.96 -16.63
N LYS A 28 8.95 18.02 -17.50
CA LYS A 28 7.77 17.15 -17.41
C LYS A 28 8.10 15.67 -17.62
N LEU A 29 8.96 15.36 -18.59
CA LEU A 29 9.44 13.99 -18.85
C LEU A 29 10.22 13.43 -17.65
N ASN A 30 11.13 14.24 -17.08
CA ASN A 30 11.89 13.86 -15.88
C ASN A 30 10.97 13.67 -14.66
N ARG A 31 9.93 14.49 -14.52
CA ARG A 31 8.92 14.32 -13.47
C ARG A 31 8.13 13.02 -13.63
N ALA A 32 7.62 12.73 -14.84
CA ALA A 32 6.91 11.49 -15.13
C ALA A 32 7.79 10.25 -14.89
N LEU A 33 9.07 10.33 -15.27
CA LEU A 33 10.04 9.27 -15.03
C LEU A 33 10.27 9.03 -13.53
N ASN A 34 10.38 10.08 -12.73
CA ASN A 34 10.50 9.96 -11.27
C ASN A 34 9.23 9.36 -10.63
N GLU A 35 8.05 9.83 -11.03
CA GLU A 35 6.76 9.31 -10.53
C GLU A 35 6.62 7.80 -10.82
N VAL A 36 6.98 7.35 -12.02
CA VAL A 36 6.93 5.91 -12.41
C VAL A 36 8.06 5.07 -11.80
N THR A 37 9.16 5.69 -11.34
CA THR A 37 10.28 4.98 -10.71
C THR A 37 10.06 4.77 -9.21
N ILE A 38 9.41 5.71 -8.53
CA ILE A 38 9.15 5.68 -7.09
C ILE A 38 8.09 4.61 -6.72
N GLU A 39 7.17 4.29 -7.63
CA GLU A 39 6.04 3.42 -7.32
C GLU A 39 6.32 1.89 -7.46
N TYR A 40 7.38 1.45 -8.14
CA TYR A 40 7.49 0.03 -8.56
C TYR A 40 8.83 -0.68 -8.27
N GLY A 41 8.70 -1.87 -7.66
CA GLY A 41 9.76 -2.85 -7.44
C GLY A 41 10.71 -2.53 -6.27
N GLY A 42 11.43 -3.56 -5.80
CA GLY A 42 12.51 -3.37 -4.82
C GLY A 42 13.74 -2.68 -5.45
N ILE A 43 14.69 -2.27 -4.61
CA ILE A 43 15.91 -1.53 -5.00
C ILE A 43 16.64 -2.17 -6.20
N LYS A 44 16.75 -3.50 -6.22
CA LYS A 44 17.39 -4.25 -7.32
C LYS A 44 16.70 -4.02 -8.68
N TYR A 45 15.37 -4.08 -8.72
CA TYR A 45 14.59 -3.85 -9.94
C TYR A 45 14.74 -2.41 -10.44
N GLN A 46 14.75 -1.44 -9.52
CA GLN A 46 14.95 -0.03 -9.85
C GLN A 46 16.32 0.22 -10.49
N LEU A 47 17.38 -0.42 -9.98
CA LEU A 47 18.74 -0.34 -10.53
C LEU A 47 18.82 -0.95 -11.93
N GLU A 48 18.31 -2.18 -12.11
CA GLU A 48 18.31 -2.86 -13.41
C GLU A 48 17.54 -2.06 -14.47
N ARG A 49 16.39 -1.46 -14.10
CA ARG A 49 15.58 -0.63 -14.99
C ARG A 49 16.28 0.66 -15.37
N ALA A 50 16.92 1.34 -14.42
CA ALA A 50 17.67 2.56 -14.69
C ALA A 50 18.86 2.31 -15.63
N GLU A 51 19.59 1.20 -15.44
CA GLU A 51 20.66 0.80 -16.35
C GLU A 51 20.15 0.48 -17.75
N HIS A 52 19.01 -0.20 -17.87
CA HIS A 52 18.39 -0.49 -19.15
C HIS A 52 17.98 0.79 -19.89
N ILE A 53 17.30 1.72 -19.22
CA ILE A 53 16.93 3.03 -19.79
C ILE A 53 18.18 3.79 -20.27
N ARG A 54 19.27 3.76 -19.48
CA ARG A 54 20.54 4.39 -19.86
C ARG A 54 21.14 3.78 -21.13
N LYS A 55 21.16 2.45 -21.23
CA LYS A 55 21.65 1.72 -22.42
C LYS A 55 20.81 2.03 -23.66
N GLU A 56 19.48 2.06 -23.53
CA GLU A 56 18.58 2.40 -24.63
C GLU A 56 18.74 3.87 -25.09
N GLY A 57 18.94 4.79 -24.14
CA GLY A 57 19.18 6.21 -24.42
C GLY A 57 20.50 6.50 -25.16
N GLN A 58 21.46 5.57 -25.11
CA GLN A 58 22.76 5.68 -25.81
C GLN A 58 22.71 5.20 -27.28
N LYS A 59 21.62 4.55 -27.71
CA LYS A 59 21.49 4.05 -29.09
C LYS A 59 21.17 5.19 -30.06
N LYS A 60 21.94 5.32 -31.15
CA LYS A 60 21.77 6.35 -32.20
C LYS A 60 20.61 6.03 -33.17
N ASP A 61 19.39 5.93 -32.67
CA ASP A 61 18.19 5.76 -33.50
C ASP A 61 17.06 6.65 -32.97
N VAL A 62 16.98 7.86 -33.52
CA VAL A 62 16.09 8.95 -33.09
C VAL A 62 14.61 8.64 -33.38
N PRO A 63 14.21 8.12 -34.56
CA PRO A 63 12.81 7.75 -34.80
C PRO A 63 12.28 6.66 -33.85
N GLY A 64 13.13 5.70 -33.49
CA GLY A 64 12.73 4.57 -32.63
C GLY A 64 12.88 4.81 -31.12
N ILE A 65 13.52 5.91 -30.67
CA ILE A 65 13.84 6.08 -29.26
C ILE A 65 12.59 6.22 -28.39
N LEU A 66 11.60 7.00 -28.84
CA LEU A 66 10.34 7.15 -28.10
C LEU A 66 9.55 5.83 -28.12
N HIS A 67 9.54 5.10 -29.22
CA HIS A 67 8.87 3.80 -29.30
C HIS A 67 9.52 2.72 -28.40
N ARG A 68 10.86 2.74 -28.21
CA ARG A 68 11.57 1.82 -27.32
C ARG A 68 11.49 2.22 -25.85
N LEU A 69 11.61 3.53 -25.59
CA LEU A 69 11.60 4.04 -24.24
C LEU A 69 10.18 4.13 -23.69
N TRP A 70 9.17 4.57 -24.44
CA TRP A 70 7.82 4.84 -23.93
C TRP A 70 7.15 3.64 -23.24
N PRO A 71 7.15 2.40 -23.79
CA PRO A 71 6.61 1.24 -23.10
C PRO A 71 7.38 0.92 -21.81
N THR A 72 8.69 1.16 -21.79
CA THR A 72 9.61 0.86 -20.68
C THR A 72 9.65 1.94 -19.61
N LEU A 73 9.34 3.18 -19.99
CA LEU A 73 9.26 4.37 -19.15
C LEU A 73 7.88 4.47 -18.50
N ALA A 74 6.81 4.25 -19.27
CA ALA A 74 5.43 4.37 -18.80
C ALA A 74 4.92 3.09 -18.16
N GLN A 75 5.45 1.92 -18.53
CA GLN A 75 4.96 0.65 -18.02
C GLN A 75 6.09 -0.27 -17.51
N PRO A 76 5.87 -0.95 -16.37
CA PRO A 76 6.82 -1.94 -15.88
C PRO A 76 6.93 -3.10 -16.87
N LYS A 77 8.06 -3.83 -16.83
CA LYS A 77 8.22 -5.08 -17.59
C LYS A 77 7.08 -6.01 -17.18
N THR A 78 6.18 -6.30 -18.12
CA THR A 78 5.09 -7.26 -17.93
C THR A 78 5.53 -8.61 -18.44
N LEU A 79 5.30 -9.64 -17.63
CA LEU A 79 5.47 -11.03 -18.02
C LEU A 79 4.12 -11.59 -18.46
N LEU A 80 4.14 -12.51 -19.43
CA LEU A 80 3.01 -13.37 -19.69
C LEU A 80 2.80 -14.32 -18.52
N ILE A 81 1.58 -14.84 -18.38
CA ILE A 81 1.24 -15.76 -17.28
C ILE A 81 2.13 -17.01 -17.28
N SER A 82 2.63 -17.47 -18.43
CA SER A 82 3.54 -18.62 -18.56
C SER A 82 5.01 -18.32 -18.21
N GLU A 83 5.38 -17.04 -18.06
CA GLU A 83 6.75 -16.58 -17.81
C GLU A 83 7.01 -16.27 -16.33
N ILE A 84 5.97 -16.33 -15.48
CA ILE A 84 6.14 -16.12 -14.03
C ILE A 84 6.81 -17.34 -13.39
N GLU A 85 7.53 -17.12 -12.30
CA GLU A 85 8.33 -18.18 -11.65
C GLU A 85 7.90 -18.40 -10.19
N PRO A 86 7.89 -19.66 -9.71
CA PRO A 86 7.55 -19.97 -8.32
C PRO A 86 8.39 -19.20 -7.30
N GLY A 87 7.76 -18.83 -6.19
CA GLY A 87 8.40 -18.08 -5.10
C GLY A 87 8.53 -16.57 -5.36
N ASN A 88 8.06 -16.07 -6.50
CA ASN A 88 8.02 -14.65 -6.82
C ASN A 88 6.60 -14.08 -6.78
N ARG A 89 6.53 -12.77 -6.56
CA ARG A 89 5.30 -11.97 -6.54
C ARG A 89 5.14 -11.14 -7.80
N TYR A 90 3.91 -11.07 -8.28
CA TYR A 90 3.55 -10.32 -9.48
C TYR A 90 2.25 -9.55 -9.25
N GLU A 91 2.15 -8.34 -9.77
CA GLU A 91 0.88 -7.63 -9.84
C GLU A 91 0.16 -8.00 -11.13
N LEU A 92 -1.14 -8.29 -11.03
CA LEU A 92 -1.97 -8.64 -12.17
C LEU A 92 -2.26 -7.41 -13.05
N VAL A 93 -2.00 -7.60 -14.34
CA VAL A 93 -2.33 -6.66 -15.41
C VAL A 93 -3.16 -7.41 -16.45
N CYS A 94 -4.35 -6.90 -16.78
CA CYS A 94 -5.25 -7.54 -17.73
C CYS A 94 -5.49 -6.70 -18.98
N THR A 95 -5.71 -7.39 -20.09
CA THR A 95 -6.30 -6.83 -21.30
C THR A 95 -7.56 -7.64 -21.57
N THR A 96 -8.70 -6.98 -21.75
CA THR A 96 -10.01 -7.64 -21.92
C THR A 96 -10.68 -7.19 -23.21
N GLU A 97 -11.55 -8.03 -23.78
CA GLU A 97 -12.37 -7.66 -24.95
C GLU A 97 -13.28 -6.44 -24.69
N ALA A 98 -13.64 -6.18 -23.43
CA ALA A 98 -14.41 -5.01 -23.01
C ALA A 98 -13.62 -3.67 -23.06
N GLY A 99 -12.38 -3.68 -23.57
CA GLY A 99 -11.61 -2.46 -23.82
C GLY A 99 -10.64 -2.05 -22.71
N LEU A 100 -10.50 -2.82 -21.62
CA LEU A 100 -9.37 -2.66 -20.72
C LEU A 100 -8.08 -3.08 -21.46
N VAL A 101 -7.11 -2.17 -21.56
CA VAL A 101 -5.82 -2.44 -22.20
C VAL A 101 -4.72 -2.25 -21.19
N ARG A 102 -4.02 -3.34 -20.85
CA ARG A 102 -2.94 -3.35 -19.85
C ARG A 102 -3.38 -2.69 -18.53
N TYR A 103 -4.63 -2.93 -18.16
CA TYR A 103 -5.24 -2.40 -16.95
C TYR A 103 -4.69 -3.11 -15.73
N ARG A 104 -4.26 -2.34 -14.75
CA ARG A 104 -3.68 -2.87 -13.52
C ARG A 104 -4.79 -3.16 -12.54
N LEU A 105 -4.95 -4.44 -12.22
CA LEU A 105 -5.95 -4.86 -11.26
C LEU A 105 -5.56 -4.45 -9.83
N GLY A 106 -4.26 -4.29 -9.56
CA GLY A 106 -3.74 -4.03 -8.21
C GLY A 106 -3.71 -5.29 -7.33
N ASP A 107 -4.20 -6.44 -7.81
CA ASP A 107 -4.07 -7.70 -7.10
C ASP A 107 -2.64 -8.25 -7.26
N VAL A 108 -1.98 -8.55 -6.16
CA VAL A 108 -0.67 -9.20 -6.10
C VAL A 108 -0.86 -10.68 -5.87
N ILE A 109 -0.24 -11.47 -6.73
CA ILE A 109 -0.27 -12.92 -6.70
C ILE A 109 1.12 -13.49 -6.41
N ASP A 110 1.15 -14.58 -5.66
CA ASP A 110 2.32 -15.45 -5.46
C ASP A 110 2.22 -16.61 -6.45
N CYS A 111 3.22 -16.80 -7.32
CA CYS A 111 3.32 -18.05 -8.08
C CYS A 111 3.83 -19.14 -7.13
N THR A 112 3.01 -20.17 -6.92
CA THR A 112 3.33 -21.23 -5.96
C THR A 112 4.08 -22.38 -6.62
N ARG A 113 3.60 -22.84 -7.78
CA ARG A 113 4.17 -23.91 -8.61
C ARG A 113 3.46 -23.94 -9.97
N PHE A 114 3.82 -24.89 -10.83
CA PHE A 114 3.07 -25.18 -12.06
C PHE A 114 2.14 -26.37 -11.85
N ALA A 115 1.04 -26.39 -12.60
CA ALA A 115 0.17 -27.55 -12.70
C ALA A 115 0.92 -28.72 -13.36
N SER A 116 0.63 -29.91 -12.89
CA SER A 116 1.23 -31.17 -13.32
C SER A 116 0.14 -32.24 -13.51
N ARG A 117 0.47 -33.35 -14.17
CA ARG A 117 -0.45 -34.48 -14.33
C ARG A 117 -0.81 -35.19 -13.01
N ALA A 118 -0.07 -34.91 -11.94
CA ALA A 118 -0.40 -35.41 -10.60
C ALA A 118 -1.47 -34.56 -9.89
N ASP A 119 -1.88 -33.45 -10.50
CA ASP A 119 -2.92 -32.58 -9.94
C ASP A 119 -4.30 -32.97 -10.47
N ASP A 120 -5.23 -33.31 -9.56
CA ASP A 120 -6.64 -33.53 -9.89
C ASP A 120 -7.40 -32.22 -10.17
N LEU A 121 -6.71 -31.07 -10.11
CA LEU A 121 -7.30 -29.73 -10.23
C LEU A 121 -7.64 -29.36 -11.68
N VAL A 122 -6.92 -29.92 -12.64
CA VAL A 122 -7.08 -29.62 -14.07
C VAL A 122 -6.96 -30.92 -14.85
N SER A 123 -8.02 -31.31 -15.55
CA SER A 123 -7.96 -32.45 -16.48
C SER A 123 -7.00 -32.12 -17.63
N LEU A 124 -5.79 -32.68 -17.56
CA LEU A 124 -4.79 -32.53 -18.63
C LEU A 124 -4.99 -33.62 -19.69
N PRO A 125 -4.73 -33.35 -20.98
CA PRO A 125 -4.85 -34.34 -22.04
C PRO A 125 -4.02 -35.59 -21.75
N SER A 126 -4.62 -36.77 -21.99
CA SER A 126 -3.99 -38.08 -21.81
C SER A 126 -2.81 -38.29 -22.77
N GLU A 127 -2.89 -37.69 -23.95
CA GLU A 127 -1.86 -37.76 -24.98
C GLU A 127 -0.62 -36.90 -24.61
N PRO A 128 0.60 -37.30 -24.99
CA PRO A 128 1.82 -36.53 -24.77
C PRO A 128 1.87 -35.32 -25.72
N VAL A 129 1.05 -34.32 -25.42
CA VAL A 129 1.16 -32.96 -25.96
C VAL A 129 1.85 -32.12 -24.90
N ASP A 130 2.77 -31.25 -25.31
CA ASP A 130 3.43 -30.31 -24.39
C ASP A 130 2.37 -29.55 -23.59
N ILE A 131 2.32 -29.80 -22.28
CA ILE A 131 1.43 -29.09 -21.38
C ILE A 131 1.94 -27.65 -21.29
N PRO A 132 1.14 -26.63 -21.63
CA PRO A 132 1.57 -25.24 -21.45
C PRO A 132 1.91 -25.01 -19.98
N ARG A 133 2.91 -24.17 -19.68
CA ARG A 133 3.24 -23.79 -18.30
C ARG A 133 2.05 -23.06 -17.69
N ILE A 134 1.21 -23.78 -16.97
CA ILE A 134 0.04 -23.26 -16.25
C ILE A 134 0.47 -23.01 -14.81
N PRO A 135 0.71 -21.76 -14.39
CA PRO A 135 1.06 -21.47 -13.01
C PRO A 135 -0.17 -21.64 -12.10
N LEU A 136 0.06 -22.21 -10.93
CA LEU A 136 -0.85 -22.12 -9.81
C LEU A 136 -0.46 -20.93 -8.94
N VAL A 137 -1.44 -20.09 -8.65
CA VAL A 137 -1.22 -18.81 -7.98
C VAL A 137 -2.10 -18.69 -6.74
N SER A 138 -1.57 -18.08 -5.70
CA SER A 138 -2.34 -17.65 -4.54
C SER A 138 -2.45 -16.13 -4.52
N ILE A 139 -3.60 -15.60 -4.13
CA ILE A 139 -3.80 -14.15 -3.96
C ILE A 139 -3.08 -13.74 -2.67
N ALA A 140 -2.06 -12.88 -2.80
CA ALA A 140 -1.27 -12.40 -1.68
C ALA A 140 -1.97 -11.23 -0.98
N TYR A 141 -2.31 -10.18 -1.75
CA TYR A 141 -3.00 -8.97 -1.28
C TYR A 141 -3.41 -8.10 -2.47
N ARG A 142 -4.21 -7.06 -2.23
CA ARG A 142 -4.51 -6.02 -3.22
C ARG A 142 -3.82 -4.71 -2.83
N VAL A 143 -3.06 -4.12 -3.74
CA VAL A 143 -2.42 -2.82 -3.60
C VAL A 143 -3.48 -1.76 -3.29
N GLY A 144 -3.23 -0.95 -2.27
CA GLY A 144 -4.10 0.16 -1.88
C GLY A 144 -5.30 -0.21 -1.01
N SER A 145 -5.56 -1.50 -0.76
CA SER A 145 -6.55 -1.93 0.23
C SER A 145 -5.87 -2.13 1.59
N LEU A 146 -6.42 -1.51 2.63
CA LEU A 146 -5.96 -1.66 4.00
C LEU A 146 -6.84 -2.64 4.80
N LEU A 147 -8.16 -2.49 4.69
CA LEU A 147 -9.17 -3.32 5.33
C LEU A 147 -10.19 -3.76 4.27
N ASP A 148 -10.57 -5.03 4.30
CA ASP A 148 -11.58 -5.60 3.40
C ASP A 148 -12.17 -6.87 4.04
N ILE A 149 -13.43 -6.79 4.50
CA ILE A 149 -14.17 -7.96 5.02
C ILE A 149 -15.34 -8.29 4.09
N PHE A 150 -16.03 -7.29 3.56
CA PHE A 150 -17.24 -7.45 2.74
C PHE A 150 -17.13 -6.73 1.40
N ALA A 151 -15.95 -6.80 0.77
CA ALA A 151 -15.65 -6.19 -0.52
C ALA A 151 -15.85 -4.67 -0.54
N GLU A 152 -15.66 -4.00 0.59
CA GLU A 152 -15.73 -2.55 0.69
C GLU A 152 -14.38 -1.86 0.47
N LYS A 153 -13.28 -2.61 0.46
CA LYS A 153 -11.94 -2.16 0.03
C LYS A 153 -11.55 -0.83 0.66
N THR A 154 -11.59 -0.77 1.99
CA THR A 154 -11.19 0.42 2.76
C THR A 154 -9.68 0.62 2.64
N SER A 155 -9.24 1.73 2.03
CA SER A 155 -7.83 2.08 1.83
C SER A 155 -7.23 2.81 3.03
N GLU A 156 -5.90 2.93 3.06
CA GLU A 156 -5.22 3.82 4.03
C GLU A 156 -5.71 5.26 3.90
N GLN A 157 -5.96 5.73 2.67
CA GLN A 157 -6.46 7.07 2.42
C GLN A 157 -7.87 7.28 3.01
N HIS A 158 -8.75 6.27 2.94
CA HIS A 158 -10.07 6.35 3.57
C HIS A 158 -9.95 6.51 5.08
N VAL A 159 -9.10 5.70 5.72
CA VAL A 159 -8.88 5.78 7.18
C VAL A 159 -8.23 7.11 7.56
N MET A 160 -7.18 7.52 6.85
CA MET A 160 -6.49 8.80 7.10
C MET A 160 -7.44 10.00 6.91
N ASN A 161 -8.28 9.99 5.88
CA ASN A 161 -9.28 11.03 5.67
C ASN A 161 -10.30 11.05 6.80
N ALA A 162 -10.80 9.88 7.22
CA ALA A 162 -11.74 9.79 8.33
C ALA A 162 -11.15 10.38 9.61
N LEU A 163 -9.91 10.00 9.97
CA LEU A 163 -9.20 10.52 11.13
C LEU A 163 -9.00 12.04 11.04
N LYS A 164 -8.54 12.56 9.89
CA LYS A 164 -8.34 14.01 9.70
C LYS A 164 -9.63 14.81 9.86
N GLN A 165 -10.74 14.29 9.34
CA GLN A 165 -12.05 14.94 9.47
C GLN A 165 -12.53 14.91 10.94
N THR A 166 -12.32 13.80 11.65
CA THR A 166 -12.62 13.72 13.09
C THR A 166 -11.80 14.75 13.89
N ILE A 167 -10.49 14.84 13.63
CA ILE A 167 -9.62 15.82 14.29
C ILE A 167 -10.03 17.26 13.98
N GLN A 168 -10.44 17.53 12.74
CA GLN A 168 -10.95 18.84 12.34
C GLN A 168 -12.22 19.21 13.12
N GLU A 169 -13.15 18.28 13.28
CA GLU A 169 -14.37 18.50 14.09
C GLU A 169 -14.05 18.69 15.58
N TRP A 170 -13.03 18.01 16.12
CA TRP A 170 -12.54 18.27 17.48
C TRP A 170 -11.94 19.67 17.62
N ARG A 171 -11.17 20.14 16.64
CA ARG A 171 -10.65 21.52 16.62
C ARG A 171 -11.75 22.56 16.63
N GLU A 172 -12.81 22.35 15.85
CA GLU A 172 -13.98 23.24 15.83
C GLU A 172 -14.70 23.29 17.18
N GLN A 173 -14.57 22.25 18.01
CA GLN A 173 -15.07 22.19 19.39
C GLN A 173 -14.08 22.77 20.42
N GLY A 174 -12.95 23.33 19.96
CA GLY A 174 -11.92 23.92 20.83
C GLY A 174 -10.88 22.91 21.36
N ILE A 175 -10.82 21.70 20.81
CA ILE A 175 -9.84 20.68 21.20
C ILE A 175 -8.67 20.69 20.21
N SER A 176 -7.52 21.15 20.68
CA SER A 176 -6.30 21.27 19.88
C SER A 176 -5.46 19.99 19.94
N VAL A 177 -5.65 19.12 18.94
CA VAL A 177 -4.88 17.88 18.75
C VAL A 177 -4.57 17.63 17.28
N ASP A 178 -3.61 16.74 17.01
CA ASP A 178 -3.26 16.23 15.69
C ASP A 178 -2.90 14.73 15.74
N ILE A 179 -2.86 14.10 14.57
CA ILE A 179 -2.56 12.68 14.41
C ILE A 179 -1.04 12.50 14.50
N CYS A 180 -0.58 11.68 15.44
CA CYS A 180 0.80 11.22 15.47
C CYS A 180 0.99 10.05 14.51
N ASP A 181 0.27 8.95 14.75
CA ASP A 181 0.29 7.78 13.88
C ASP A 181 -0.92 6.86 14.13
N PHE A 182 -1.16 5.91 13.23
CA PHE A 182 -2.23 4.92 13.41
C PHE A 182 -1.89 3.54 12.84
N THR A 183 -2.55 2.51 13.36
CA THR A 183 -2.55 1.16 12.80
C THR A 183 -3.93 0.54 12.93
N THR A 184 -4.23 -0.46 12.12
CA THR A 184 -5.55 -1.06 12.04
C THR A 184 -5.47 -2.57 12.07
N TYR A 185 -6.56 -3.24 12.44
CA TYR A 185 -6.75 -4.65 12.14
C TYR A 185 -8.25 -5.01 12.07
N PRO A 186 -8.63 -6.02 11.28
CA PRO A 186 -9.97 -6.56 11.27
C PRO A 186 -10.16 -7.52 12.44
N LYS A 187 -11.13 -7.22 13.31
CA LYS A 187 -11.53 -8.08 14.41
C LYS A 187 -12.67 -9.00 13.95
N LEU A 188 -12.33 -10.26 13.68
CA LEU A 188 -13.22 -11.25 13.04
C LEU A 188 -13.89 -12.21 14.03
N ASP A 189 -13.48 -12.18 15.30
CA ASP A 189 -14.04 -12.97 16.40
C ASP A 189 -15.33 -12.35 16.98
N THR A 190 -15.84 -11.26 16.40
CA THR A 190 -17.12 -10.62 16.73
C THR A 190 -18.17 -10.85 15.64
N LEU A 191 -19.45 -10.85 16.02
CA LEU A 191 -20.59 -10.99 15.11
C LEU A 191 -21.57 -9.82 15.33
N PRO A 192 -21.68 -8.84 14.40
CA PRO A 192 -20.90 -8.71 13.16
C PRO A 192 -19.41 -8.40 13.39
N PRO A 193 -18.53 -8.73 12.43
CA PRO A 193 -17.11 -8.40 12.53
C PRO A 193 -16.92 -6.88 12.49
N GLN A 194 -15.81 -6.41 13.04
CA GLN A 194 -15.56 -4.98 13.25
C GLN A 194 -14.13 -4.58 12.90
N TYR A 195 -13.94 -3.29 12.62
CA TYR A 195 -12.60 -2.72 12.48
C TYR A 195 -12.11 -2.15 13.79
N VAL A 196 -10.81 -2.34 14.06
CA VAL A 196 -10.14 -1.71 15.18
C VAL A 196 -9.04 -0.82 14.62
N ILE A 197 -9.02 0.43 15.09
CA ILE A 197 -8.01 1.43 14.75
C ILE A 197 -7.34 1.81 16.05
N PHE A 198 -6.02 1.65 16.14
CA PHE A 198 -5.22 2.24 17.19
C PHE A 198 -4.68 3.58 16.73
N LEU A 199 -4.88 4.62 17.53
CA LEU A 199 -4.58 6.00 17.17
C LEU A 199 -3.71 6.66 18.25
N GLU A 200 -2.53 7.13 17.87
CA GLU A 200 -1.70 7.99 18.72
C GLU A 200 -1.91 9.45 18.32
N LEU A 201 -2.11 10.31 19.30
CA LEU A 201 -2.36 11.73 19.13
C LEU A 201 -1.23 12.57 19.76
N ILE A 202 -1.02 13.76 19.20
CA ILE A 202 -0.09 14.79 19.67
C ILE A 202 -0.83 16.13 19.71
N ASP A 203 -0.33 17.11 20.47
CA ASP A 203 -0.82 18.48 20.32
C ASP A 203 -0.32 19.11 19.01
N GLU A 204 -0.79 20.33 18.71
CA GLU A 204 -0.36 21.08 17.52
C GLU A 204 1.14 21.41 17.50
N GLN A 205 1.81 21.34 18.64
CA GLN A 205 3.26 21.55 18.77
C GLN A 205 4.06 20.24 18.68
N GLY A 206 3.38 19.10 18.49
CA GLY A 206 4.01 17.78 18.43
C GLY A 206 4.39 17.19 19.80
N CYS A 207 3.84 17.73 20.88
CA CYS A 207 4.09 17.29 22.25
C CYS A 207 3.01 16.32 22.75
N LYS A 208 3.30 15.69 23.90
CA LYS A 208 2.41 14.73 24.55
C LYS A 208 1.11 15.41 24.99
N ILE A 209 -0.03 14.80 24.64
CA ILE A 209 -1.35 15.18 25.16
C ILE A 209 -1.55 14.64 26.58
N ASP A 210 -2.24 15.43 27.42
CA ASP A 210 -2.64 15.02 28.76
C ASP A 210 -3.58 13.79 28.75
N ASP A 211 -3.30 12.85 29.65
CA ASP A 211 -4.03 11.59 29.77
C ASP A 211 -5.51 11.84 30.11
N GLN A 212 -5.86 12.93 30.81
CA GLN A 212 -7.26 13.28 31.09
C GLN A 212 -8.01 13.66 29.82
N LEU A 213 -7.41 14.48 28.94
CA LEU A 213 -7.99 14.82 27.65
C LEU A 213 -8.17 13.58 26.77
N LEU A 214 -7.17 12.69 26.72
CA LEU A 214 -7.28 11.43 25.97
C LEU A 214 -8.43 10.55 26.49
N ARG A 215 -8.68 10.50 27.80
CA ARG A 215 -9.84 9.77 28.36
C ARG A 215 -11.17 10.37 27.93
N VAL A 216 -11.26 11.69 27.80
CA VAL A 216 -12.47 12.36 27.29
C VAL A 216 -12.67 12.01 25.82
N LEU A 217 -11.63 12.19 25.00
CA LEU A 217 -11.66 11.88 23.56
C LEU A 217 -12.00 10.41 23.28
N GLN A 218 -11.47 9.49 24.08
CA GLN A 218 -11.73 8.05 23.92
C GLN A 218 -13.22 7.70 23.99
N LYS A 219 -14.03 8.47 24.74
CA LYS A 219 -15.48 8.23 24.87
C LYS A 219 -16.27 8.52 23.59
N MET A 220 -15.75 9.37 22.71
CA MET A 220 -16.41 9.76 21.45
C MET A 220 -15.69 9.25 20.20
N ALA A 221 -14.43 8.81 20.33
CA ALA A 221 -13.57 8.37 19.23
C ALA A 221 -14.21 7.31 18.34
N ASP A 222 -14.78 6.25 18.91
CA ASP A 222 -15.43 5.16 18.16
C ASP A 222 -16.52 5.70 17.22
N SER A 223 -17.49 6.43 17.76
CA SER A 223 -18.63 6.94 17.00
C SER A 223 -18.24 7.99 15.96
N GLU A 224 -17.29 8.86 16.29
CA GLU A 224 -16.93 9.96 15.41
C GLU A 224 -16.04 9.51 14.25
N VAL A 225 -15.09 8.61 14.53
CA VAL A 225 -14.26 8.01 13.47
C VAL A 225 -15.11 7.07 12.60
N ASP A 226 -16.05 6.29 13.17
CA ASP A 226 -16.98 5.46 12.37
C ASP A 226 -17.80 6.30 11.40
N ARG A 227 -18.37 7.41 11.90
CA ARG A 227 -19.18 8.33 11.07
C ARG A 227 -18.36 8.93 9.94
N GLN A 228 -17.12 9.35 10.21
CA GLN A 228 -16.25 9.90 9.16
C GLN A 228 -15.79 8.82 8.17
N LEU A 229 -15.57 7.58 8.63
CA LEU A 229 -15.22 6.48 7.73
C LEU A 229 -16.40 6.08 6.83
N CYS A 230 -17.64 6.15 7.32
CA CYS A 230 -18.84 5.94 6.51
C CYS A 230 -18.98 6.98 5.38
N LYS A 231 -18.56 8.23 5.63
CA LYS A 231 -18.50 9.28 4.60
C LYS A 231 -17.33 9.08 3.64
N ALA A 232 -16.17 8.64 4.15
CA ALA A 232 -14.97 8.45 3.35
C ALA A 232 -15.03 7.20 2.45
N ASN A 233 -15.81 6.19 2.83
CA ASN A 233 -16.04 4.98 2.05
C ASN A 233 -17.53 4.61 2.07
N GLU A 234 -18.25 4.96 0.99
CA GLU A 234 -19.68 4.68 0.83
C GLU A 234 -20.02 3.19 1.01
N ARG A 235 -19.12 2.30 0.58
CA ARG A 235 -19.36 0.85 0.67
C ARG A 235 -19.16 0.31 2.09
N TYR A 236 -18.24 0.90 2.86
CA TYR A 236 -18.17 0.68 4.30
C TYR A 236 -19.45 1.16 4.98
N GLY A 237 -19.90 2.39 4.67
CA GLY A 237 -21.15 2.95 5.17
C GLY A 237 -22.37 2.08 4.84
N TYR A 238 -22.46 1.56 3.61
CA TYR A 238 -23.49 0.59 3.23
C TYR A 238 -23.44 -0.67 4.10
N ASN A 239 -22.27 -1.30 4.26
CA ASN A 239 -22.11 -2.51 5.06
C ASN A 239 -22.39 -2.30 6.56
N ARG A 240 -22.10 -1.10 7.08
CA ARG A 240 -22.49 -0.67 8.43
C ARG A 240 -24.00 -0.54 8.57
N ASN A 241 -24.67 0.10 7.60
CA ASN A 241 -26.12 0.31 7.60
C ASN A 241 -26.90 -1.01 7.48
N VAL A 242 -26.44 -1.94 6.65
CA VAL A 242 -27.06 -3.28 6.55
C VAL A 242 -26.60 -4.25 7.65
N LYS A 243 -25.90 -3.76 8.68
CA LYS A 243 -25.42 -4.52 9.85
C LYS A 243 -24.50 -5.71 9.51
N LYS A 244 -23.81 -5.66 8.36
CA LYS A 244 -22.73 -6.61 8.03
C LYS A 244 -21.47 -6.31 8.82
N LEU A 245 -21.17 -5.04 9.06
CA LEU A 245 -20.06 -4.59 9.91
C LEU A 245 -20.60 -3.96 11.20
N SER A 246 -19.96 -4.23 12.33
CA SER A 246 -20.20 -3.52 13.58
C SER A 246 -19.61 -2.11 13.57
N LEU A 247 -19.94 -1.31 14.57
CA LEU A 247 -19.26 -0.05 14.86
C LEU A 247 -17.75 -0.32 14.99
N LEU A 248 -16.92 0.49 14.33
CA LEU A 248 -15.48 0.37 14.54
C LEU A 248 -15.11 0.79 15.97
N THR A 249 -14.01 0.24 16.47
CA THR A 249 -13.40 0.67 17.73
C THR A 249 -12.14 1.46 17.43
N CYS A 250 -12.12 2.73 17.83
CA CYS A 250 -10.96 3.60 17.78
C CYS A 250 -10.33 3.68 19.17
N ILE A 251 -9.19 3.01 19.36
CA ILE A 251 -8.47 2.93 20.62
C ILE A 251 -7.34 3.94 20.60
N LEU A 252 -7.46 4.97 21.43
CA LEU A 252 -6.38 5.90 21.71
C LEU A 252 -5.30 5.19 22.52
N VAL A 253 -4.05 5.40 22.12
CA VAL A 253 -2.87 4.83 22.80
C VAL A 253 -2.02 5.93 23.41
N ARG A 254 -1.19 5.54 24.40
CA ARG A 254 -0.27 6.46 25.07
C ARG A 254 0.75 7.07 24.10
N SER A 255 1.15 8.31 24.35
CA SER A 255 2.23 8.95 23.58
C SER A 255 3.53 8.12 23.67
N GLY A 256 4.20 7.94 22.54
CA GLY A 256 5.39 7.11 22.39
C GLY A 256 5.11 5.63 22.12
N THR A 257 3.86 5.21 21.97
CA THR A 257 3.52 3.80 21.69
C THR A 257 4.08 3.36 20.35
N PHE A 258 3.86 4.13 19.28
CA PHE A 258 4.33 3.78 17.94
C PHE A 258 5.85 3.83 17.83
N SER A 259 6.49 4.81 18.47
CA SER A 259 7.97 4.89 18.50
C SER A 259 8.60 3.72 19.26
N THR A 260 7.97 3.28 20.35
CA THR A 260 8.39 2.10 21.12
C THR A 260 8.19 0.82 20.33
N PHE A 261 7.04 0.68 19.66
CA PHE A 261 6.75 -0.44 18.77
C PHE A 261 7.81 -0.56 17.69
N LEU A 262 8.10 0.55 17.00
CA LEU A 262 9.09 0.58 15.94
C LEU A 262 10.48 0.18 16.44
N ARG A 263 10.92 0.70 17.60
CA ARG A 263 12.20 0.31 18.21
C ARG A 263 12.26 -1.19 18.49
N LYS A 264 11.19 -1.80 18.99
CA LYS A 264 11.12 -3.25 19.24
C LYS A 264 11.22 -4.06 17.94
N GLU A 265 10.49 -3.67 16.89
CA GLU A 265 10.54 -4.36 15.59
C GLU A 265 11.93 -4.26 14.95
N LEU A 266 12.62 -3.12 15.09
CA LEU A 266 14.00 -2.96 14.62
C LEU A 266 15.00 -3.85 15.37
N LEU A 267 14.85 -4.01 16.69
CA LEU A 267 15.74 -4.83 17.51
C LEU A 267 15.57 -6.33 17.25
N THR A 268 14.40 -6.79 16.81
CA THR A 268 14.18 -8.20 16.47
C THR A 268 14.73 -8.60 15.10
N GLY A 269 15.36 -7.66 14.37
CA GLY A 269 16.04 -7.93 13.09
C GLY A 269 15.10 -8.26 11.93
N ARG A 270 13.79 -8.08 12.09
CA ARG A 270 12.78 -8.45 11.09
C ARG A 270 12.59 -7.40 9.98
N VAL A 271 13.19 -6.22 10.09
CA VAL A 271 12.93 -5.10 9.18
C VAL A 271 14.21 -4.32 8.84
N ASN A 272 14.41 -4.05 7.56
CA ASN A 272 15.51 -3.23 7.06
C ASN A 272 15.18 -1.74 7.30
N LEU A 273 16.14 -0.96 7.84
CA LEU A 273 15.97 0.44 8.31
C LEU A 273 15.40 1.41 7.26
N ILE A 274 15.57 1.11 5.97
CA ILE A 274 15.13 1.95 4.84
C ILE A 274 13.67 1.64 4.42
N GLN A 275 13.08 0.55 4.91
CA GLN A 275 11.73 0.08 4.58
C GLN A 275 10.72 0.23 5.71
N ILE A 276 10.97 1.12 6.68
CA ILE A 276 10.00 1.39 7.74
C ILE A 276 8.84 2.22 7.13
N LYS A 277 7.90 1.53 6.49
CA LYS A 277 6.53 2.02 6.41
C LYS A 277 5.85 1.62 7.71
N PRO A 278 5.21 2.54 8.45
CA PRO A 278 4.46 2.17 9.64
C PRO A 278 3.44 1.09 9.28
N TYR A 279 3.34 0.05 10.13
CA TYR A 279 2.44 -1.08 9.90
C TYR A 279 1.01 -0.59 9.98
N ARG A 280 0.39 -0.25 8.85
CA ARG A 280 -1.00 0.22 8.81
C ARG A 280 -2.01 -0.90 9.11
N LEU A 281 -1.60 -2.16 8.90
CA LEU A 281 -2.39 -3.36 9.15
C LEU A 281 -1.61 -4.34 10.03
N LEU A 282 -2.09 -4.60 11.24
CA LEU A 282 -1.54 -5.63 12.12
C LEU A 282 -2.10 -7.00 11.71
N LYS A 283 -1.22 -7.99 11.66
CA LYS A 283 -1.57 -9.40 11.34
C LYS A 283 -1.34 -10.36 12.49
N ASN A 284 -0.37 -10.07 13.35
CA ASN A 284 0.08 -10.99 14.39
C ASN A 284 -0.53 -10.59 15.74
N GLU A 285 -1.02 -11.58 16.49
CA GLU A 285 -1.64 -11.39 17.80
C GLU A 285 -0.71 -10.67 18.78
N HIS A 286 0.59 -10.97 18.77
CA HIS A 286 1.58 -10.31 19.64
C HIS A 286 1.64 -8.79 19.40
N ASN A 287 1.54 -8.36 18.13
CA ASN A 287 1.58 -6.94 17.79
C ASN A 287 0.25 -6.28 18.18
N ILE A 288 -0.87 -6.96 17.93
CA ILE A 288 -2.21 -6.49 18.35
C ILE A 288 -2.26 -6.31 19.87
N GLN A 289 -1.76 -7.29 20.63
CA GLN A 289 -1.72 -7.25 22.09
C GLN A 289 -0.84 -6.11 22.60
N PHE A 290 0.33 -5.86 21.97
CA PHE A 290 1.17 -4.72 22.32
C PHE A 290 0.42 -3.38 22.28
N PHE A 291 -0.41 -3.15 21.27
CA PHE A 291 -1.21 -1.93 21.18
C PHE A 291 -2.35 -1.91 22.21
N TYR A 292 -2.99 -3.07 22.48
CA TYR A 292 -3.97 -3.19 23.56
C TYR A 292 -3.40 -2.87 24.94
N ASP A 293 -2.18 -3.33 25.23
CA ASP A 293 -1.49 -3.07 26.50
C ASP A 293 -1.15 -1.58 26.67
N ASN A 294 -1.10 -0.83 25.57
CA ASN A 294 -0.78 0.60 25.53
C ASN A 294 -1.99 1.53 25.33
N LYS A 295 -3.22 0.98 25.42
CA LYS A 295 -4.44 1.78 25.40
C LYS A 295 -4.53 2.72 26.60
N ILE A 296 -5.33 3.76 26.46
CA ILE A 296 -5.70 4.64 27.57
C ILE A 296 -6.73 3.93 28.46
N ASP A 297 -6.43 3.79 29.75
CA ASP A 297 -7.35 3.22 30.72
C ASP A 297 -8.49 4.20 31.00
N ILE A 298 -9.73 3.74 30.90
CA ILE A 298 -10.93 4.57 31.14
C ILE A 298 -11.47 4.36 32.57
N SER A 299 -11.02 3.32 33.26
CA SER A 299 -11.56 2.81 34.54
C SER A 299 -11.10 3.55 35.80
N SER A 300 -10.82 4.86 35.72
CA SER A 300 -10.38 5.66 36.89
C SER A 300 -11.03 7.03 36.90
N CYS A 301 -12.36 7.06 37.01
CA CYS A 301 -13.13 8.22 37.48
C CYS A 301 -14.14 7.73 38.51
#